data_AF-A0AB40D5S6-F1
#
_entry.id   AF-A0AB40D5S6-F1
#
_cell.length_a   1.000
_cell.length_b   1.000
_cell.length_c   1.000
_cell.angle_alpha   90.00
_cell.angle_beta   90.00
_cell.angle_gamma   90.00
#
_symmetry.space_group_name_H-M   'P 1'
#
loop_
_entity.id
_entity.type
_entity.pdbx_description
1 polymer ?
#
loop_
_entity_poly.entity_id
_entity_poly.type
_entity_poly.pdbx_seq_one_letter_code
_entity_poly.pdbx_strand_id
1 'polypeptide(L)'
;MSALTASPDLYLMPTEFALYKLLRTWMFLCLHPDYDPKDRVQRADAVGAQELLVNAGVETHSGDVIQWAYFTRGTKERSFLATPEGQPYVKVFQKLRTQYLTIQYINLKIIFNDNIIPKEWLYRHIHNHWDALLRIDHGQEDSIPQQLNDEQFFESCMRCGRMLLEPGFHMWGWSGFNYGMELILLMDYNTRSLNIRRNHQGLDRVLSLHPKRKLMVRTTVTSVNARRQPVFTQTSGICSISLQKDEDVPLMVLDPKLVHPLLISVNMLVAMPPNPFLKDIVPLSEEAISSLSTPIS
;
A
#
# COMPACT_ATOMS: atom_id res chain seq x y z
N MET A 1 -4.26 -16.60 -1.08
CA MET A 1 -3.94 -15.19 -0.71
C MET A 1 -2.83 -14.57 -1.55
N SER A 2 -1.67 -15.20 -1.78
CA SER A 2 -0.58 -14.57 -2.55
C SER A 2 -0.98 -14.06 -3.93
N ALA A 3 -1.77 -14.82 -4.69
CA ALA A 3 -2.28 -14.38 -6.00
C ALA A 3 -3.14 -13.10 -5.91
N LEU A 4 -3.99 -13.00 -4.88
CA LEU A 4 -4.80 -11.82 -4.63
C LEU A 4 -3.93 -10.61 -4.28
N THR A 5 -2.94 -10.79 -3.39
CA THR A 5 -2.01 -9.74 -2.98
C THR A 5 -1.15 -9.26 -4.15
N ALA A 6 -0.77 -10.15 -5.07
CA ALA A 6 0.02 -9.81 -6.25
C ALA A 6 -0.78 -9.11 -7.35
N SER A 7 -2.11 -9.29 -7.38
CA SER A 7 -2.95 -8.79 -8.47
C SER A 7 -2.83 -7.26 -8.65
N PRO A 8 -2.55 -6.79 -9.88
CA PRO A 8 -2.59 -5.36 -10.20
C PRO A 8 -4.02 -4.79 -10.13
N ASP A 9 -5.03 -5.64 -10.29
CA ASP A 9 -6.45 -5.31 -10.29
C ASP A 9 -7.10 -5.52 -8.91
N LEU A 10 -6.36 -5.26 -7.83
CA LEU A 10 -6.90 -5.31 -6.47
C LEU A 10 -7.67 -4.01 -6.15
N TYR A 11 -9.00 -4.02 -6.31
CA TYR A 11 -9.89 -2.83 -6.30
C TYR A 11 -10.20 -2.18 -4.94
N LEU A 12 -10.02 -2.90 -3.81
CA LEU A 12 -10.75 -2.56 -2.57
C LEU A 12 -9.93 -1.75 -1.55
N MET A 13 -8.66 -1.48 -1.80
CA MET A 13 -7.77 -0.91 -0.78
C MET A 13 -7.38 0.53 -1.11
N PRO A 14 -7.61 1.49 -0.18
CA PRO A 14 -7.19 2.88 -0.40
C PRO A 14 -5.69 3.02 -0.69
N THR A 15 -4.86 2.21 -0.02
CA THR A 15 -3.40 2.20 -0.17
C THR A 15 -2.83 0.82 0.14
N GLU A 16 -1.55 0.59 -0.18
CA GLU A 16 -0.81 -0.61 0.26
C GLU A 16 -0.80 -0.79 1.78
N PHE A 17 -0.79 0.30 2.55
CA PHE A 17 -0.84 0.21 4.00
C PHE A 17 -2.16 -0.37 4.50
N ALA A 18 -3.28 -0.07 3.82
CA ALA A 18 -4.54 -0.70 4.14
C ALA A 18 -4.49 -2.21 3.86
N LEU A 19 -3.83 -2.63 2.77
CA LEU A 19 -3.62 -4.04 2.45
C LEU A 19 -2.73 -4.72 3.50
N TYR A 20 -1.65 -4.08 3.95
CA TYR A 20 -0.82 -4.54 5.06
C TYR A 20 -1.66 -4.85 6.30
N LYS A 21 -2.53 -3.92 6.72
CA LYS A 21 -3.40 -4.13 7.88
C LYS A 21 -4.34 -5.33 7.70
N LEU A 22 -4.93 -5.51 6.51
CA LEU A 22 -5.74 -6.69 6.22
C LEU A 22 -4.95 -7.98 6.26
N LEU A 23 -3.72 -7.99 5.72
CA LEU A 23 -2.85 -9.16 5.76
C LEU A 23 -2.44 -9.49 7.19
N ARG A 24 -2.16 -8.48 8.01
CA ARG A 24 -1.92 -8.63 9.44
C ARG A 24 -3.12 -9.27 10.15
N THR A 25 -4.33 -8.77 9.91
CA THR A 25 -5.56 -9.34 10.48
C THR A 25 -5.82 -10.74 9.98
N TRP A 26 -5.68 -11.00 8.69
CA TRP A 26 -5.83 -12.33 8.11
C TRP A 26 -4.85 -13.32 8.73
N MET A 27 -3.57 -12.95 8.84
CA MET A 27 -2.53 -13.78 9.46
C MET A 27 -2.85 -14.06 10.93
N PHE A 28 -3.27 -13.04 11.69
CA PHE A 28 -3.70 -13.22 13.08
C PHE A 28 -4.87 -14.22 13.21
N LEU A 29 -5.91 -14.09 12.38
CA LEU A 29 -7.06 -15.01 12.41
C LEU A 29 -6.67 -16.44 12.02
N CYS A 30 -5.67 -16.61 11.15
CA CYS A 30 -5.12 -17.95 10.84
C CYS A 30 -4.36 -18.55 12.04
N LEU A 31 -3.68 -17.73 12.84
CA LEU A 31 -2.96 -18.17 14.04
C LEU A 31 -3.89 -18.40 15.24
N HIS A 32 -5.06 -17.73 15.25
CA HIS A 32 -6.05 -17.80 16.32
C HIS A 32 -7.44 -18.15 15.77
N PRO A 33 -7.69 -19.41 15.36
CA PRO A 33 -8.98 -19.82 14.81
C PRO A 33 -10.16 -19.62 15.77
N ASP A 34 -9.91 -19.70 17.08
CA ASP A 34 -10.89 -19.55 18.14
C ASP A 34 -11.05 -18.10 18.62
N TYR A 35 -10.49 -17.12 17.90
CA TYR A 35 -10.61 -15.71 18.25
C TYR A 35 -12.08 -15.25 18.21
N ASP A 36 -12.58 -14.78 19.36
CA ASP A 36 -13.88 -14.13 19.47
C ASP A 36 -13.70 -12.64 19.85
N PRO A 37 -14.07 -11.69 18.97
CA PRO A 37 -13.97 -10.26 19.27
C PRO A 37 -14.85 -9.79 20.44
N LYS A 38 -15.79 -10.61 20.90
CA LYS A 38 -16.68 -10.33 22.05
C LYS A 38 -16.18 -10.92 23.36
N ASP A 39 -15.13 -11.74 23.34
CA ASP A 39 -14.57 -12.32 24.55
C ASP A 39 -13.93 -11.22 25.42
N ARG A 40 -14.49 -11.06 26.63
CA ARG A 40 -14.06 -10.04 27.58
C ARG A 40 -12.67 -10.33 28.18
N VAL A 41 -12.29 -11.60 28.28
CA VAL A 41 -11.00 -12.02 28.87
C VAL A 41 -9.87 -11.69 27.91
N GLN A 42 -9.97 -12.12 26.65
CA GLN A 42 -8.97 -11.81 25.61
C GLN A 42 -8.79 -10.29 25.44
N ARG A 43 -9.89 -9.53 25.56
CA ARG A 43 -9.85 -8.07 25.49
C ARG A 43 -9.16 -7.46 26.71
N ALA A 44 -9.46 -7.94 27.92
CA ALA A 44 -8.81 -7.45 29.14
C ALA A 44 -7.30 -7.71 29.12
N ASP A 45 -6.88 -8.91 28.72
CA ASP A 45 -5.46 -9.28 28.61
C ASP A 45 -4.70 -8.42 27.59
N ALA A 46 -5.35 -8.11 26.46
CA ALA A 46 -4.79 -7.22 25.44
C ALA A 46 -4.72 -5.76 25.90
N VAL A 47 -5.70 -5.28 26.65
CA VAL A 47 -5.65 -3.92 27.25
C VAL A 47 -4.52 -3.83 28.27
N GLY A 48 -4.36 -4.85 29.13
CA GLY A 48 -3.21 -4.92 30.05
C GLY A 48 -1.88 -4.96 29.30
N ALA A 49 -1.80 -5.68 28.17
CA ALA A 49 -0.65 -5.64 27.26
C ALA A 49 -0.34 -4.22 26.78
N GLN A 50 -1.39 -3.51 26.38
CA GLN A 50 -1.30 -2.19 25.82
C GLN A 50 -0.80 -1.19 26.83
N GLU A 51 -1.31 -1.22 28.05
CA GLU A 51 -0.82 -0.38 29.14
C GLU A 51 0.66 -0.62 29.42
N LEU A 52 1.10 -1.88 29.48
CA LEU A 52 2.52 -2.22 29.68
C LEU A 52 3.40 -1.69 28.54
N LEU A 53 2.96 -1.85 27.29
CA LEU A 53 3.70 -1.40 26.11
C LEU A 53 3.73 0.14 26.02
N VAL A 54 2.62 0.82 26.34
CA VAL A 54 2.56 2.29 26.42
C VAL A 54 3.49 2.81 27.50
N ASN A 55 3.50 2.19 28.68
CA ASN A 55 4.42 2.54 29.77
C ASN A 55 5.88 2.30 29.38
N ALA A 56 6.16 1.32 28.51
CA ALA A 56 7.47 1.08 27.91
C ALA A 56 7.80 2.03 26.74
N GLY A 57 6.98 3.06 26.50
CA GLY A 57 7.20 4.08 25.47
C GLY A 57 6.78 3.67 24.06
N VAL A 58 6.01 2.59 23.90
CA VAL A 58 5.48 2.17 22.59
C VAL A 58 4.22 2.96 22.28
N GLU A 59 4.27 3.80 21.26
CA GLU A 59 3.10 4.57 20.82
C GLU A 59 1.99 3.65 20.25
N THR A 60 0.73 3.95 20.61
CA THR A 60 -0.45 3.19 20.18
C THR A 60 -1.19 3.93 19.08
N HIS A 61 -1.41 3.22 17.97
CA HIS A 61 -2.03 3.79 16.75
C HIS A 61 -3.08 2.87 16.13
N SER A 62 -3.48 1.79 16.83
CA SER A 62 -4.36 0.75 16.31
C SER A 62 -5.72 0.72 17.01
N GLY A 63 -6.79 0.60 16.22
CA GLY A 63 -8.15 0.36 16.75
C GLY A 63 -8.39 -1.09 17.17
N ASP A 64 -7.49 -2.01 16.81
CA ASP A 64 -7.55 -3.42 17.24
C ASP A 64 -6.37 -3.73 18.18
N VAL A 65 -6.65 -3.58 19.47
CA VAL A 65 -5.68 -3.71 20.57
C VAL A 65 -5.13 -5.13 20.68
N ILE A 66 -5.94 -6.14 20.37
CA ILE A 66 -5.58 -7.57 20.54
C ILE A 66 -4.52 -7.96 19.52
N GLN A 67 -4.78 -7.70 18.24
CA GLN A 67 -3.83 -8.02 17.18
C GLN A 67 -2.52 -7.23 17.34
N TRP A 68 -2.64 -5.95 17.68
CA TRP A 68 -1.48 -5.10 17.90
C TRP A 68 -0.64 -5.61 19.07
N ALA A 69 -1.26 -5.96 20.20
CA ALA A 69 -0.56 -6.49 21.36
C ALA A 69 0.16 -7.80 21.03
N TYR A 70 -0.48 -8.71 20.27
CA TYR A 70 0.13 -9.99 19.89
C TYR A 70 1.45 -9.80 19.12
N PHE A 71 1.43 -9.03 18.04
CA PHE A 71 2.63 -8.84 17.21
C PHE A 71 3.68 -7.93 17.88
N THR A 72 3.25 -6.95 18.67
CA THR A 72 4.15 -6.03 19.38
C THR A 72 4.83 -6.67 20.59
N ARG A 73 4.22 -7.71 21.19
CA ARG A 73 4.82 -8.48 22.31
C ARG A 73 6.00 -9.36 21.89
N GLY A 74 6.12 -9.68 20.59
CA GLY A 74 7.16 -10.56 20.08
C GLY A 74 8.59 -10.05 20.35
N THR A 75 9.55 -10.98 20.36
CA THR A 75 10.98 -10.65 20.52
C THR A 75 11.43 -9.65 19.46
N LYS A 76 12.04 -8.53 19.87
CA LYS A 76 12.53 -7.48 18.96
C LYS A 76 13.73 -7.91 18.10
N GLU A 77 14.31 -9.08 18.38
CA GLU A 77 15.52 -9.59 17.73
C GLU A 77 15.28 -10.04 16.29
N ARG A 78 14.13 -10.66 16.00
CA ARG A 78 13.75 -11.08 14.64
C ARG A 78 12.30 -10.70 14.33
N SER A 79 12.02 -10.42 13.06
CA SER A 79 10.65 -10.16 12.61
C SER A 79 9.79 -11.42 12.68
N PHE A 80 8.48 -11.30 12.87
CA PHE A 80 7.56 -12.45 12.91
C PHE A 80 7.71 -13.36 11.69
N LEU A 81 7.82 -12.81 10.48
CA LEU A 81 8.01 -13.62 9.25
C LEU A 81 9.30 -14.45 9.22
N ALA A 82 10.27 -14.16 10.08
CA ALA A 82 11.51 -14.93 10.22
C ALA A 82 11.40 -16.04 11.28
N THR A 83 10.28 -16.16 11.99
CA THR A 83 10.04 -17.27 12.93
C THR A 83 9.48 -18.49 12.18
N PRO A 84 9.58 -19.72 12.73
CA PRO A 84 8.92 -20.89 12.16
C PRO A 84 7.42 -20.69 11.93
N GLU A 85 6.74 -20.03 12.88
CA GLU A 85 5.30 -19.72 12.82
C GLU A 85 4.96 -18.73 11.69
N GLY A 86 5.89 -17.80 11.37
CA GLY A 86 5.71 -16.81 10.31
C GLY A 86 6.02 -17.28 8.90
N GLN A 87 6.84 -18.34 8.74
CA GLN A 87 7.29 -18.84 7.43
C GLN A 87 6.15 -19.12 6.42
N PRO A 88 5.01 -19.73 6.81
CA PRO A 88 3.90 -19.98 5.89
C PRO A 88 3.33 -18.72 5.23
N TYR A 89 3.51 -17.55 5.86
CA TYR A 89 2.94 -16.27 5.42
C TYR A 89 3.90 -15.45 4.55
N VAL A 90 5.20 -15.77 4.53
CA VAL A 90 6.25 -15.00 3.83
C VAL A 90 5.88 -14.71 2.37
N LYS A 91 5.45 -15.74 1.63
CA LYS A 91 5.08 -15.62 0.21
C LYS A 91 3.93 -14.63 -0.05
N VAL A 92 3.06 -14.41 0.94
CA VAL A 92 1.98 -13.44 0.82
C VAL A 92 2.52 -12.02 1.01
N PHE A 93 3.33 -11.80 2.05
CA PHE A 93 3.93 -10.49 2.33
C PHE A 93 5.01 -10.08 1.32
N GLN A 94 5.70 -11.01 0.67
CA GLN A 94 6.60 -10.71 -0.45
C GLN A 94 5.88 -10.02 -1.62
N LYS A 95 4.59 -10.33 -1.83
CA LYS A 95 3.76 -9.72 -2.89
C LYS A 95 3.18 -8.35 -2.50
N LEU A 96 3.28 -7.95 -1.24
CA LEU A 96 2.91 -6.60 -0.79
C LEU A 96 3.91 -5.58 -1.32
N ARG A 97 3.48 -4.42 -1.80
CA ARG A 97 4.40 -3.40 -2.36
C ARG A 97 4.93 -2.51 -1.24
N THR A 98 5.87 -3.07 -0.49
CA THR A 98 6.46 -2.51 0.74
C THR A 98 7.08 -1.12 0.57
N GLN A 99 7.47 -0.72 -0.64
CA GLN A 99 7.90 0.64 -0.93
C GLN A 99 6.83 1.68 -0.57
N TYR A 100 5.55 1.37 -0.75
CA TYR A 100 4.46 2.31 -0.44
C TYR A 100 3.99 2.23 1.01
N LEU A 101 4.68 1.45 1.84
CA LEU A 101 4.49 1.47 3.29
C LEU A 101 5.34 2.55 3.96
N THR A 102 6.45 2.95 3.33
CA THR A 102 7.43 3.90 3.86
C THR A 102 7.13 5.35 3.50
N ILE A 103 6.07 5.62 2.73
CA ILE A 103 5.71 6.97 2.25
C ILE A 103 5.04 7.84 3.32
N GLN A 104 4.64 7.27 4.47
CA GLN A 104 4.04 8.00 5.59
C GLN A 104 4.73 7.62 6.89
N TYR A 105 5.13 8.62 7.66
CA TYR A 105 5.83 8.42 8.93
C TYR A 105 5.00 7.60 9.94
N ILE A 106 3.70 7.88 10.04
CA ILE A 106 2.81 7.15 10.96
C ILE A 106 2.70 5.67 10.61
N ASN A 107 2.60 5.34 9.32
CA ASN A 107 2.55 3.96 8.84
C ASN A 107 3.86 3.23 9.15
N LEU A 108 4.99 3.93 8.95
CA LEU A 108 6.32 3.39 9.25
C LEU A 108 6.48 3.05 10.73
N LYS A 109 6.01 3.91 11.65
CA LYS A 109 5.99 3.61 13.09
C LYS A 109 5.18 2.36 13.40
N ILE A 110 3.97 2.24 12.85
CA ILE A 110 3.09 1.09 13.09
C ILE A 110 3.78 -0.20 12.65
N ILE A 111 4.39 -0.21 11.48
CA ILE A 111 5.04 -1.40 10.93
C ILE A 111 6.26 -1.81 11.76
N PHE A 112 7.06 -0.84 12.21
CA PHE A 112 8.18 -1.14 13.09
C PHE A 112 7.73 -1.68 14.45
N ASN A 113 6.62 -1.18 15.00
CA ASN A 113 6.07 -1.68 16.26
C ASN A 113 5.48 -3.07 16.10
N ASP A 114 4.75 -3.34 15.00
CA ASP A 114 4.22 -4.66 14.71
C ASP A 114 5.34 -5.71 14.54
N ASN A 115 6.53 -5.30 14.08
CA ASN A 115 7.70 -6.18 13.85
C ASN A 115 7.36 -7.44 13.03
N ILE A 116 6.39 -7.35 12.11
CA ILE A 116 5.95 -8.49 11.31
C ILE A 116 6.91 -8.75 10.15
N ILE A 117 7.19 -7.71 9.36
CA ILE A 117 8.07 -7.78 8.20
C ILE A 117 9.53 -7.48 8.58
N PRO A 118 10.52 -8.10 7.91
CA PRO A 118 11.93 -7.79 8.13
C PRO A 118 12.21 -6.30 7.92
N LYS A 119 12.98 -5.69 8.83
CA LYS A 119 13.29 -4.24 8.79
C LYS A 119 14.16 -3.91 7.57
N GLU A 120 14.96 -4.87 7.13
CA GLU A 120 15.85 -4.81 5.97
C GLU A 120 15.06 -4.49 4.69
N TRP A 121 13.84 -5.03 4.56
CA TRP A 121 12.96 -4.72 3.43
C TRP A 121 12.63 -3.23 3.40
N LEU A 122 12.36 -2.63 4.56
CA LEU A 122 11.98 -1.22 4.69
C LEU A 122 13.18 -0.28 4.56
N TYR A 123 14.31 -0.60 5.19
CA TYR A 123 15.51 0.26 5.15
C TYR A 123 15.99 0.51 3.74
N ARG A 124 16.01 -0.53 2.89
CA ARG A 124 16.43 -0.35 1.50
C ARG A 124 15.41 0.48 0.72
N HIS A 125 14.11 0.35 0.99
CA HIS A 125 13.12 1.26 0.40
C HIS A 125 13.32 2.71 0.86
N ILE A 126 13.61 2.96 2.14
CA ILE A 126 13.89 4.32 2.65
C ILE A 126 15.10 4.91 1.91
N HIS A 127 16.18 4.14 1.77
CA HIS A 127 17.35 4.54 0.98
C HIS A 127 16.96 4.89 -0.47
N ASN A 128 16.18 4.03 -1.13
CA ASN A 128 15.75 4.25 -2.50
C ASN A 128 14.84 5.48 -2.66
N HIS A 129 13.98 5.77 -1.69
CA HIS A 129 13.16 6.99 -1.70
C HIS A 129 14.04 8.24 -1.55
N TRP A 130 15.06 8.19 -0.69
CA TRP A 130 16.00 9.30 -0.53
C TRP A 130 16.80 9.56 -1.81
N ASP A 131 17.35 8.51 -2.39
CA ASP A 131 18.11 8.55 -3.64
C ASP A 131 17.24 9.05 -4.82
N ALA A 132 16.00 8.56 -4.95
CA ALA A 132 15.05 9.06 -5.94
C ALA A 132 14.67 10.53 -5.70
N LEU A 133 14.50 10.95 -4.45
CA LEU A 133 14.24 12.35 -4.10
C LEU A 133 15.39 13.25 -4.58
N LEU A 134 16.64 12.87 -4.30
CA LEU A 134 17.81 13.64 -4.72
C LEU A 134 17.93 13.70 -6.24
N ARG A 135 17.77 12.58 -6.95
CA ARG A 135 17.82 12.58 -8.42
C ARG A 135 16.73 13.43 -9.05
N ILE A 136 15.52 13.36 -8.49
CA ILE A 136 14.40 14.21 -8.91
C ILE A 136 14.76 15.67 -8.67
N ASP A 137 15.28 16.02 -7.50
CA ASP A 137 15.64 17.41 -7.15
C ASP A 137 16.73 17.99 -8.08
N HIS A 138 17.68 17.16 -8.51
CA HIS A 138 18.73 17.55 -9.46
C HIS A 138 18.29 17.48 -10.93
N GLY A 139 17.00 17.23 -11.22
CA GLY A 139 16.46 17.24 -12.58
C GLY A 139 16.95 16.10 -13.48
N GLN A 140 17.38 14.96 -12.92
CA GLN A 140 17.86 13.82 -13.70
C GLN A 140 16.72 13.16 -14.49
N GLU A 141 16.84 13.13 -15.83
CA GLU A 141 15.80 12.62 -16.74
C GLU A 141 15.49 11.13 -16.51
N ASP A 142 16.48 10.33 -16.11
CA ASP A 142 16.33 8.90 -15.81
C ASP A 142 15.42 8.61 -14.61
N SER A 143 15.03 9.63 -13.85
CA SER A 143 14.10 9.50 -12.72
C SER A 143 12.63 9.43 -13.15
N ILE A 144 12.37 9.65 -14.44
CA ILE A 144 11.04 9.82 -15.01
C ILE A 144 10.45 8.47 -15.45
N PRO A 145 9.23 8.12 -15.01
CA PRO A 145 8.53 6.92 -15.47
C PRO A 145 8.03 7.11 -16.91
N GLN A 146 8.84 6.79 -17.92
CA GLN A 146 8.44 6.85 -19.33
C GLN A 146 8.89 5.67 -20.19
N GLN A 147 9.62 4.71 -19.62
CA GLN A 147 10.26 3.64 -20.39
C GLN A 147 9.99 2.23 -19.84
N LEU A 148 9.04 2.08 -18.91
CA LEU A 148 8.69 0.77 -18.38
C LEU A 148 7.68 0.07 -19.27
N ASN A 149 7.86 -1.23 -19.46
CA ASN A 149 6.82 -2.08 -20.03
C ASN A 149 5.69 -2.31 -19.01
N ASP A 150 4.60 -2.90 -19.48
CA ASP A 150 3.39 -3.13 -18.67
C ASP A 150 3.69 -3.99 -17.43
N GLU A 151 4.52 -5.03 -17.57
CA GLU A 151 4.88 -5.94 -16.47
C GLU A 151 5.62 -5.19 -15.36
N GLN A 152 6.67 -4.45 -15.72
CA GLN A 152 7.46 -3.63 -14.80
C GLN A 152 6.60 -2.57 -14.10
N PHE A 153 5.69 -1.94 -14.85
CA PHE A 153 4.73 -0.99 -14.29
C PHE A 153 3.84 -1.69 -13.26
N PHE A 154 3.25 -2.84 -13.59
CA PHE A 154 2.35 -3.55 -12.70
C PHE A 154 3.04 -4.09 -11.45
N GLU A 155 4.29 -4.53 -11.53
CA GLU A 155 5.05 -4.95 -10.35
C GLU A 155 5.35 -3.79 -9.39
N SER A 156 5.58 -2.61 -9.95
CA SER A 156 6.17 -1.50 -9.21
C SER A 156 5.19 -0.44 -8.76
N CYS A 157 4.07 -0.22 -9.46
CA CYS A 157 3.19 0.93 -9.23
C CYS A 157 2.50 0.93 -7.87
N MET A 158 2.06 2.11 -7.42
CA MET A 158 1.17 2.27 -6.28
C MET A 158 -0.24 1.84 -6.66
N ARG A 159 -0.95 1.15 -5.76
CA ARG A 159 -2.36 0.81 -5.93
C ARG A 159 -3.22 1.66 -5.01
N CYS A 160 -4.18 2.35 -5.61
CA CYS A 160 -5.02 3.34 -4.97
C CYS A 160 -6.49 3.11 -5.30
N GLY A 161 -7.26 2.63 -4.33
CA GLY A 161 -8.70 2.35 -4.47
C GLY A 161 -9.60 3.42 -3.85
N ARG A 162 -10.79 3.61 -4.41
CA ARG A 162 -11.89 4.39 -3.81
C ARG A 162 -13.23 3.83 -4.26
N MET A 163 -14.23 3.84 -3.37
CA MET A 163 -15.62 3.59 -3.73
C MET A 163 -16.39 4.90 -3.68
N LEU A 164 -17.15 5.20 -4.74
CA LEU A 164 -18.11 6.29 -4.81
C LEU A 164 -19.51 5.70 -4.77
N LEU A 165 -20.30 6.06 -3.78
CA LEU A 165 -21.62 5.47 -3.56
C LEU A 165 -22.69 6.15 -4.42
N GLU A 166 -22.61 7.46 -4.55
CA GLU A 166 -23.64 8.29 -5.17
C GLU A 166 -23.05 9.10 -6.32
N PRO A 167 -23.86 9.46 -7.33
CA PRO A 167 -23.44 10.38 -8.39
C PRO A 167 -23.19 11.79 -7.83
N GLY A 168 -22.25 12.51 -8.45
CA GLY A 168 -21.97 13.90 -8.11
C GLY A 168 -20.51 14.26 -8.38
N PHE A 169 -20.13 15.45 -7.93
CA PHE A 169 -18.74 15.89 -7.93
C PHE A 169 -18.01 15.35 -6.70
N HIS A 170 -16.92 14.62 -6.93
CA HIS A 170 -16.08 14.07 -5.87
C HIS A 170 -14.64 14.53 -6.07
N MET A 171 -14.00 14.95 -4.97
CA MET A 171 -12.60 15.34 -4.94
C MET A 171 -11.91 14.60 -3.79
N TRP A 172 -10.83 13.89 -4.09
CA TRP A 172 -10.05 13.19 -3.07
C TRP A 172 -8.59 13.05 -3.49
N GLY A 173 -7.70 12.88 -2.51
CA GLY A 173 -6.32 12.49 -2.74
C GLY A 173 -5.94 11.30 -1.86
N TRP A 174 -4.83 10.66 -2.18
CA TRP A 174 -4.20 9.69 -1.28
C TRP A 174 -3.04 10.35 -0.58
N SER A 175 -3.07 10.32 0.75
CA SER A 175 -2.01 10.90 1.56
C SER A 175 -0.69 10.14 1.37
N GLY A 176 0.43 10.84 1.50
CA GLY A 176 1.77 10.24 1.43
C GLY A 176 2.79 11.17 0.79
N PHE A 177 4.06 10.94 1.10
CA PHE A 177 5.16 11.66 0.47
C PHE A 177 5.51 11.03 -0.88
N ASN A 178 4.86 11.52 -1.94
CA ASN A 178 5.12 11.12 -3.32
C ASN A 178 6.19 12.03 -3.98
N TYR A 179 7.33 12.21 -3.31
CA TYR A 179 8.41 13.12 -3.75
C TYR A 179 7.91 14.55 -4.00
N GLY A 180 7.06 15.04 -3.09
CA GLY A 180 6.45 16.36 -3.15
C GLY A 180 5.37 16.55 -4.22
N MET A 181 4.91 15.48 -4.87
CA MET A 181 3.73 15.49 -5.75
C MET A 181 2.46 15.25 -4.95
N GLU A 182 1.67 16.28 -4.72
CA GLU A 182 0.32 16.12 -4.16
C GLU A 182 -0.68 15.92 -5.30
N LEU A 183 -1.25 14.71 -5.38
CA LEU A 183 -2.16 14.32 -6.46
C LEU A 183 -3.59 14.24 -5.92
N ILE A 184 -4.49 14.95 -6.60
CA ILE A 184 -5.92 14.96 -6.32
C ILE A 184 -6.66 14.39 -7.54
N LEU A 185 -7.61 13.49 -7.30
CA LEU A 185 -8.56 13.07 -8.31
C LEU A 185 -9.85 13.86 -8.20
N LEU A 186 -10.38 14.19 -9.38
CA LEU A 186 -11.58 14.96 -9.58
C LEU A 186 -12.51 14.12 -10.45
N MET A 187 -13.63 13.67 -9.88
CA MET A 187 -14.65 12.91 -10.58
C MET A 187 -15.90 13.78 -10.70
N ASP A 188 -16.30 14.10 -11.91
CA ASP A 188 -17.54 14.81 -12.19
C ASP A 188 -18.49 13.91 -13.00
N TYR A 189 -19.54 13.44 -12.34
CA TYR A 189 -20.53 12.56 -12.97
C TYR A 189 -21.34 13.25 -14.07
N ASN A 190 -21.56 14.56 -13.97
CA ASN A 190 -22.37 15.30 -14.94
C ASN A 190 -21.62 15.45 -16.26
N THR A 191 -20.33 15.77 -16.20
CA THR A 191 -19.46 15.83 -17.38
C THR A 191 -18.85 14.48 -17.75
N ARG A 192 -19.13 13.43 -16.95
CA ARG A 192 -18.58 12.07 -17.11
C ARG A 192 -17.05 12.09 -17.19
N SER A 193 -16.39 12.96 -16.44
CA SER A 193 -14.93 13.12 -16.50
C SER A 193 -14.27 12.69 -15.19
N LEU A 194 -13.18 11.94 -15.33
CA LEU A 194 -12.25 11.65 -14.25
C LEU A 194 -10.90 12.26 -14.59
N ASN A 195 -10.49 13.25 -13.80
CA ASN A 195 -9.27 14.02 -13.99
C ASN A 195 -8.32 13.83 -12.80
N ILE A 196 -7.04 14.09 -13.05
CA ILE A 196 -6.00 14.17 -12.02
C ILE A 196 -5.39 15.56 -12.02
N ARG A 197 -5.26 16.13 -10.82
CA ARG A 197 -4.63 17.42 -10.56
C ARG A 197 -3.35 17.23 -9.76
N ARG A 198 -2.30 17.97 -10.10
CA ARG A 198 -1.18 18.21 -9.19
C ARG A 198 -1.47 19.44 -8.35
N ASN A 199 -1.89 19.25 -7.11
CA ASN A 199 -2.12 20.35 -6.18
C ASN A 199 -0.80 20.98 -5.75
N HIS A 200 -0.74 22.31 -5.79
CA HIS A 200 0.37 23.10 -5.28
C HIS A 200 -0.10 24.22 -4.34
N GLN A 201 -1.26 24.01 -3.70
CA GLN A 201 -1.84 24.94 -2.72
C GLN A 201 -1.57 24.46 -1.29
N GLY A 202 -0.89 25.27 -0.49
CA GLY A 202 -0.70 25.05 0.95
C GLY A 202 0.76 25.12 1.41
N LEU A 203 1.12 26.18 2.15
CA LEU A 203 2.27 26.15 3.05
C LEU A 203 2.07 25.01 4.07
N ASP A 204 3.18 24.41 4.52
CA ASP A 204 3.33 23.34 5.54
C ASP A 204 3.77 21.95 5.03
N ARG A 205 4.00 21.77 3.72
CA ARG A 205 4.55 20.51 3.18
C ARG A 205 5.72 20.72 2.25
N VAL A 206 6.66 19.77 2.23
CA VAL A 206 7.75 19.74 1.25
C VAL A 206 7.16 19.35 -0.10
N LEU A 207 6.95 20.35 -0.97
CA LEU A 207 6.42 20.17 -2.32
C LEU A 207 7.55 20.16 -3.35
N SER A 208 7.32 19.42 -4.43
CA SER A 208 8.24 19.41 -5.57
C SER A 208 8.23 20.78 -6.24
N LEU A 209 9.39 21.43 -6.35
CA LEU A 209 9.52 22.71 -7.03
C LEU A 209 9.58 22.58 -8.56
N HIS A 210 9.87 21.38 -9.07
CA HIS A 210 9.91 21.10 -10.50
C HIS A 210 8.64 21.59 -11.20
N PRO A 211 8.76 22.41 -12.27
CA PRO A 211 7.61 23.04 -12.90
C PRO A 211 6.66 22.01 -13.51
N LYS A 212 7.21 20.95 -14.10
CA LYS A 212 6.48 19.88 -14.78
C LYS A 212 7.00 18.53 -14.31
N ARG A 213 6.10 17.62 -13.95
CA ARG A 213 6.41 16.26 -13.49
C ARG A 213 5.62 15.26 -14.32
N LYS A 214 6.28 14.17 -14.70
CA LYS A 214 5.69 13.07 -15.48
C LYS A 214 5.43 11.87 -14.57
N LEU A 215 4.38 11.12 -14.86
CA LEU A 215 4.02 9.89 -14.15
C LEU A 215 3.35 8.91 -15.11
N MET A 216 3.41 7.61 -14.81
CA MET A 216 2.62 6.58 -15.49
C MET A 216 1.38 6.27 -14.67
N VAL A 217 0.24 6.12 -15.34
CA VAL A 217 -1.04 5.84 -14.70
C VAL A 217 -1.86 4.86 -15.53
N ARG A 218 -2.62 4.02 -14.83
CA ARG A 218 -3.73 3.26 -15.37
C ARG A 218 -4.91 3.41 -14.43
N THR A 219 -6.08 3.66 -14.99
CA THR A 219 -7.31 3.81 -14.23
C THR A 219 -8.32 2.77 -14.68
N THR A 220 -8.96 2.12 -13.72
CA THR A 220 -10.08 1.23 -13.96
C THR A 220 -11.27 1.63 -13.09
N VAL A 221 -12.42 1.80 -13.73
CA VAL A 221 -13.68 2.13 -13.06
C VAL A 221 -14.65 0.98 -13.29
N THR A 222 -15.27 0.49 -12.22
CA THR A 222 -16.20 -0.64 -12.25
C THR A 222 -17.49 -0.29 -11.52
N SER A 223 -18.61 -0.42 -12.20
CA SER A 223 -19.93 -0.43 -11.58
C SER A 223 -20.18 -1.73 -10.85
N VAL A 224 -20.75 -1.65 -9.65
CA VAL A 224 -21.12 -2.85 -8.89
C VAL A 224 -22.59 -2.85 -8.52
N ASN A 225 -23.19 -4.03 -8.46
CA ASN A 225 -24.57 -4.21 -8.03
C ASN A 225 -24.72 -4.16 -6.50
N ALA A 226 -25.95 -4.29 -5.98
CA ALA A 226 -26.23 -4.34 -4.54
C ALA A 226 -25.49 -5.47 -3.79
N ARG A 227 -25.05 -6.53 -4.49
CA ARG A 227 -24.24 -7.63 -3.95
C ARG A 227 -22.73 -7.40 -4.11
N ARG A 228 -22.31 -6.19 -4.51
CA ARG A 228 -20.91 -5.80 -4.79
C ARG A 228 -20.25 -6.61 -5.92
N GLN A 229 -21.03 -7.18 -6.82
CA GLN A 229 -20.51 -7.88 -7.99
C GLN A 229 -20.33 -6.91 -9.16
N PRO A 230 -19.27 -7.04 -9.97
CA PRO A 230 -19.03 -6.18 -11.12
C PRO A 230 -20.13 -6.33 -12.17
N VAL A 231 -20.63 -5.21 -12.67
CA VAL A 231 -21.67 -5.12 -13.72
C VAL A 231 -21.06 -4.65 -15.04
N PHE A 232 -20.23 -3.60 -14.97
CA PHE A 232 -19.56 -3.03 -16.12
C PHE A 232 -18.22 -2.43 -15.68
N THR A 233 -17.19 -2.64 -16.50
CA THR A 233 -15.81 -2.19 -16.21
C THR A 233 -15.24 -1.46 -17.42
N GLN A 234 -14.62 -0.31 -17.15
CA GLN A 234 -13.89 0.48 -18.13
C GLN A 234 -12.46 0.73 -17.64
N THR A 235 -11.47 0.53 -18.50
CA THR A 235 -10.05 0.71 -18.19
C THR A 235 -9.40 1.64 -19.22
N SER A 236 -8.55 2.58 -18.79
CA SER A 236 -7.87 3.57 -19.65
C SER A 236 -6.67 3.04 -20.43
N GLY A 237 -6.19 1.83 -20.14
CA GLY A 237 -4.84 1.40 -20.50
C GLY A 237 -3.77 2.11 -19.63
N ILE A 238 -2.51 1.71 -19.80
CA ILE A 238 -1.37 2.40 -19.18
C ILE A 238 -0.98 3.59 -20.07
N CYS A 239 -0.88 4.78 -19.49
CA CYS A 239 -0.44 5.96 -20.20
C CYS A 239 0.54 6.80 -19.35
N SER A 240 1.40 7.55 -20.02
CA SER A 240 2.25 8.55 -19.40
C SER A 240 1.59 9.91 -19.50
N ILE A 241 1.39 10.57 -18.37
CA ILE A 241 0.87 11.94 -18.31
C ILE A 241 1.93 12.88 -17.75
N SER A 242 1.74 14.17 -17.98
CA SER A 242 2.59 15.21 -17.42
C SER A 242 1.73 16.30 -16.79
N LEU A 243 2.09 16.68 -15.57
CA LEU A 243 1.37 17.65 -14.76
C LEU A 243 2.29 18.81 -14.36
N GLN A 244 1.85 20.02 -14.70
CA GLN A 244 2.34 21.27 -14.14
C GLN A 244 1.66 21.56 -12.80
N LYS A 245 2.14 22.59 -12.10
CA LYS A 245 1.53 23.02 -10.83
C LYS A 245 0.08 23.46 -11.09
N ASP A 246 -0.84 22.90 -10.31
CA ASP A 246 -2.29 23.14 -10.37
C ASP A 246 -2.96 22.82 -11.71
N GLU A 247 -2.28 22.05 -12.57
CA GLU A 247 -2.83 21.58 -13.86
C GLU A 247 -3.74 20.37 -13.66
N ASP A 248 -4.86 20.37 -14.38
CA ASP A 248 -5.78 19.25 -14.53
C ASP A 248 -5.52 18.51 -15.84
N VAL A 249 -5.37 17.19 -15.76
CA VAL A 249 -5.27 16.32 -16.93
C VAL A 249 -6.38 15.27 -16.86
N PRO A 250 -7.13 15.05 -17.96
CA PRO A 250 -8.12 14.00 -18.02
C PRO A 250 -7.46 12.62 -18.01
N LEU A 251 -7.91 11.75 -17.10
CA LEU A 251 -7.52 10.34 -17.08
C LEU A 251 -8.42 9.50 -17.99
N MET A 252 -9.73 9.76 -17.96
CA MET A 252 -10.70 9.09 -18.81
C MET A 252 -12.05 9.82 -18.85
N VAL A 253 -12.78 9.63 -19.95
CA VAL A 253 -14.21 9.93 -20.06
C VAL A 253 -14.98 8.65 -19.75
N LEU A 254 -15.91 8.73 -18.80
CA LEU A 254 -16.68 7.58 -18.33
C LEU A 254 -17.72 7.16 -19.36
N ASP A 255 -17.75 5.85 -19.65
CA ASP A 255 -18.79 5.24 -20.46
C ASP A 255 -20.17 5.43 -19.79
N PRO A 256 -21.24 5.76 -20.55
CA PRO A 256 -22.60 5.87 -20.02
C PRO A 256 -23.09 4.64 -19.24
N LYS A 257 -22.58 3.44 -19.56
CA LYS A 257 -22.88 2.18 -18.87
C LYS A 257 -22.34 2.12 -17.44
N LEU A 258 -21.40 3.00 -17.09
CA LEU A 258 -20.96 3.15 -15.70
C LEU A 258 -22.06 3.83 -14.87
N VAL A 259 -22.63 3.07 -13.96
CA VAL A 259 -23.64 3.45 -12.99
C VAL A 259 -23.14 3.24 -11.55
N HIS A 260 -23.59 4.09 -10.64
CA HIS A 260 -23.21 4.01 -9.23
C HIS A 260 -23.85 2.80 -8.53
N PRO A 261 -23.19 2.26 -7.48
CA PRO A 261 -21.90 2.66 -6.93
C PRO A 261 -20.71 2.28 -7.83
N LEU A 262 -19.69 3.15 -7.85
CA LEU A 262 -18.47 2.99 -8.66
C LEU A 262 -17.27 2.62 -7.78
N LEU A 263 -16.57 1.56 -8.17
CA LEU A 263 -15.23 1.23 -7.71
C LEU A 263 -14.21 1.87 -8.64
N ILE A 264 -13.33 2.69 -8.10
CA ILE A 264 -12.22 3.32 -8.80
C ILE A 264 -10.92 2.69 -8.31
N SER A 265 -10.14 2.16 -9.24
CA SER A 265 -8.78 1.67 -9.00
C SER A 265 -7.81 2.44 -9.87
N VAL A 266 -6.79 3.03 -9.24
CA VAL A 266 -5.75 3.78 -9.93
C VAL A 266 -4.40 3.17 -9.60
N ASN A 267 -3.70 2.75 -10.64
CA ASN A 267 -2.32 2.31 -10.59
C ASN A 267 -1.44 3.52 -10.97
N MET A 268 -0.52 3.95 -10.11
CA MET A 268 0.30 5.14 -10.36
C MET A 268 1.77 4.90 -10.08
N LEU A 269 2.64 5.40 -10.94
CA LEU A 269 4.09 5.40 -10.74
C LEU A 269 4.62 6.82 -10.94
N VAL A 270 5.13 7.43 -9.85
CA VAL A 270 5.51 8.85 -9.76
C VAL A 270 7.02 9.09 -9.80
N ALA A 271 7.80 8.03 -9.66
CA ALA A 271 9.25 7.99 -9.75
C ALA A 271 9.66 6.59 -10.22
N MET A 272 10.81 6.47 -10.87
CA MET A 272 11.33 5.17 -11.29
C MET A 272 11.54 4.24 -10.10
N PRO A 273 11.08 2.97 -10.20
CA PRO A 273 11.29 2.01 -9.14
C PRO A 273 12.78 1.64 -9.08
N PRO A 274 13.33 1.44 -7.87
CA PRO A 274 14.67 0.89 -7.71
C PRO A 274 14.70 -0.59 -8.16
N ASN A 275 15.91 -1.12 -8.39
CA ASN A 275 16.15 -2.50 -8.84
C ASN A 275 15.34 -3.56 -8.03
N PRO A 276 14.60 -4.48 -8.68
CA PRO A 276 13.55 -5.32 -8.05
C PRO A 276 14.00 -6.42 -7.08
N PHE A 277 15.29 -6.77 -6.99
CA PHE A 277 15.75 -7.93 -6.20
C PHE A 277 16.00 -7.64 -4.71
N LEU A 278 14.92 -7.53 -3.93
CA LEU A 278 14.98 -7.20 -2.49
C LEU A 278 14.48 -8.28 -1.53
N LYS A 279 13.32 -8.85 -1.85
CA LYS A 279 12.47 -9.53 -0.85
C LYS A 279 12.78 -11.02 -0.72
N ASP A 280 13.80 -11.48 -1.43
CA ASP A 280 14.28 -12.85 -1.38
C ASP A 280 15.09 -13.14 -0.12
N ILE A 281 15.54 -12.08 0.58
CA ILE A 281 16.24 -12.21 1.86
C ILE A 281 15.20 -12.14 2.99
N VAL A 282 14.74 -13.33 3.39
CA VAL A 282 14.19 -13.57 4.73
C VAL A 282 15.06 -14.66 5.32
N PRO A 283 15.81 -14.41 6.42
CA PRO A 283 16.57 -15.48 7.06
C PRO A 283 15.61 -16.63 7.38
N LEU A 284 15.87 -17.81 6.82
CA LEU A 284 15.17 -19.02 7.21
C LEU A 284 15.54 -19.33 8.67
N SER A 285 14.56 -19.70 9.49
CA SER A 285 14.86 -20.22 10.83
C SER A 285 15.78 -21.44 10.70
N GLU A 286 16.90 -21.49 11.42
CA GLU A 286 17.82 -22.63 11.43
C GLU A 286 17.11 -23.96 11.74
N GLU A 287 16.02 -23.91 12.52
CA GLU A 287 15.17 -25.06 12.84
C GLU A 287 14.44 -25.64 11.60
N ALA A 288 14.06 -24.80 10.63
CA ALA A 288 13.42 -25.25 9.39
C ALA A 288 14.41 -25.93 8.42
N ILE A 289 15.71 -25.64 8.56
CA ILE A 289 16.78 -26.29 7.79
C ILE A 289 17.07 -27.69 8.37
N SER A 290 16.89 -27.86 9.68
CA SER A 290 17.07 -29.16 10.35
C SER A 290 16.00 -30.21 10.00
N SER A 291 14.78 -29.79 9.65
CA SER A 291 13.69 -30.69 9.26
C SER A 291 13.74 -31.14 7.79
N LEU A 292 14.52 -30.46 6.96
CA LEU A 292 14.79 -30.83 5.57
C LEU A 292 16.01 -31.77 5.41
N SER A 293 16.75 -32.03 6.48
CA SER A 293 18.02 -32.76 6.45
C SER A 293 17.99 -34.13 7.15
N THR A 294 16.82 -34.65 7.51
CA THR A 294 16.70 -36.05 7.95
C THR A 294 16.61 -36.98 6.73
N PRO A 295 17.65 -37.79 6.43
CA PRO A 295 17.53 -38.82 5.41
C PRO A 295 16.66 -39.93 5.99
N ILE A 296 15.59 -40.30 5.27
CA ILE A 296 14.86 -41.54 5.53
C ILE A 296 15.88 -42.67 5.36
N SER A 297 16.29 -43.28 6.48
CA SER A 297 17.07 -44.52 6.51
C SER A 297 16.14 -45.72 6.42
#